data_AF-A0AAU6QNR9-F1
#
_entry.id   AF-A0AAU6QNR9-F1
#
_cell.length_a   1.000
_cell.length_b   1.000
_cell.length_c   1.000
_cell.angle_alpha   90.00
_cell.angle_beta   90.00
_cell.angle_gamma   90.00
#
_symmetry.space_group_name_H-M   'P 1'
#
loop_
_entity.id
_entity.type
_entity.pdbx_description
1 polymer ?
#
loop_
_entity_poly.entity_id
_entity_poly.type
_entity_poly.pdbx_seq_one_letter_code
_entity_poly.pdbx_strand_id
1 'polypeptide(L)'
;MLWVKTFHIVLIASWFAGLFYLPRIFVNLAMETEPAATARLLTMARKLFRFMTFIAVPALACGLWLWLAVGIGRGQGWIHAKVGVVVLLIVYHAYCGVLLRTFERGENRRTDKWYRLFNELPVLGMLAAVALVVLKPF
;
A
#
# COMPACT_ATOMS: atom_id res chain seq x y z
N MET A 1 6.77 -3.17 -24.73
CA MET A 1 6.42 -4.14 -23.67
C MET A 1 7.36 -4.08 -22.47
N LEU A 2 8.69 -4.14 -22.66
CA LEU A 2 9.66 -4.09 -21.57
C LEU A 2 9.54 -2.81 -20.72
N TRP A 3 9.37 -1.65 -21.35
CA TRP A 3 9.17 -0.38 -20.64
C TRP A 3 7.93 -0.37 -19.73
N VAL A 4 6.79 -0.89 -20.18
CA VAL A 4 5.57 -0.97 -19.35
C VAL A 4 5.79 -1.85 -18.13
N LYS A 5 6.54 -2.96 -18.28
CA LYS A 5 6.94 -3.82 -17.17
C LYS A 5 7.88 -3.09 -16.21
N THR A 6 8.87 -2.37 -16.72
CA THR A 6 9.79 -1.57 -15.90
C THR A 6 9.03 -0.50 -15.11
N PHE A 7 8.17 0.28 -15.77
CA PHE A 7 7.34 1.28 -15.11
C PHE A 7 6.42 0.66 -14.06
N HIS A 8 5.74 -0.44 -14.37
CA HIS A 8 4.91 -1.13 -13.39
C HIS A 8 5.70 -1.54 -12.15
N ILE A 9 6.90 -2.12 -12.31
CA ILE A 9 7.75 -2.52 -11.18
C ILE A 9 8.16 -1.31 -10.34
N VAL A 10 8.64 -0.23 -10.99
CA VAL A 10 9.06 0.99 -10.29
C VAL A 10 7.89 1.63 -9.54
N LEU A 11 6.71 1.71 -10.17
CA LEU A 11 5.52 2.30 -9.57
C LEU A 11 4.99 1.46 -8.41
N ILE A 12 4.97 0.13 -8.54
CA ILE A 12 4.57 -0.76 -7.43
C ILE A 12 5.57 -0.64 -6.27
N ALA A 13 6.88 -0.66 -6.53
CA ALA A 13 7.89 -0.50 -5.48
C ALA A 13 7.74 0.85 -4.76
N SER A 14 7.50 1.92 -5.52
CA SER A 14 7.27 3.27 -5.00
C SER A 14 5.98 3.38 -4.19
N TRP A 15 4.92 2.69 -4.61
CA TRP A 15 3.66 2.60 -3.87
C TRP A 15 3.84 1.83 -2.55
N PHE A 16 4.53 0.69 -2.57
CA PHE A 16 4.83 -0.10 -1.37
C PHE A 16 5.68 0.67 -0.36
N ALA A 17 6.61 1.50 -0.79
CA ALA A 17 7.35 2.38 0.12
C ALA A 17 6.40 3.28 0.94
N GLY A 18 5.33 3.79 0.31
CA GLY A 18 4.27 4.53 1.00
C GLY A 18 3.46 3.66 1.97
N LEU A 19 3.10 2.44 1.54
CA LEU A 19 2.36 1.48 2.37
C LEU A 19 3.14 1.03 3.61
N PHE A 20 4.46 0.97 3.56
CA PHE A 20 5.31 0.68 4.72
C PHE A 20 5.48 1.90 5.63
N TYR A 21 5.64 3.08 5.05
CA TYR A 21 6.01 4.26 5.83
C TYR A 21 4.82 4.96 6.48
N LEU A 22 3.64 4.93 5.87
CA LEU A 22 2.45 5.60 6.43
C LEU A 22 1.94 4.98 7.74
N PRO A 23 1.79 3.65 7.87
CA PRO A 23 1.42 3.01 9.14
C PRO A 23 2.44 3.27 10.24
N ARG A 24 3.72 3.34 9.88
CA ARG A 24 4.79 3.71 10.81
C ARG A 24 4.60 5.12 11.37
N ILE A 25 4.17 6.08 10.54
CA ILE A 25 3.80 7.42 11.01
C ILE A 25 2.60 7.35 11.97
N PHE A 26 1.61 6.48 11.72
CA PHE A 26 0.48 6.30 12.63
C PHE A 26 0.88 5.75 14.01
N VAL A 27 1.87 4.84 14.06
CA VAL A 27 2.44 4.38 15.35
C VAL A 27 2.99 5.58 16.14
N ASN A 28 3.77 6.44 15.49
CA ASN A 28 4.34 7.62 16.14
C ASN A 28 3.25 8.62 16.56
N LEU A 29 2.25 8.87 15.71
CA LEU A 29 1.10 9.72 16.04
C LEU A 29 0.29 9.20 17.22
N ALA A 30 0.20 7.88 17.41
CA ALA A 30 -0.51 7.28 18.54
C ALA A 30 0.28 7.36 19.86
N MET A 31 1.59 7.61 19.81
CA MET A 31 2.46 7.74 20.98
C MET A 31 2.77 9.19 21.35
N GLU A 32 2.64 10.10 20.39
CA GLU A 32 3.01 11.50 20.55
C GLU A 32 1.95 12.27 21.36
N THR A 33 2.42 13.08 22.31
CA THR A 33 1.57 13.95 23.14
C THR A 33 1.80 15.43 22.83
N GLU A 34 2.92 15.78 22.20
CA GLU A 34 3.24 17.16 21.87
C GLU A 34 2.47 17.65 20.63
N PRO A 35 1.68 18.74 20.74
CA PRO A 35 0.88 19.25 19.62
C PRO A 35 1.70 19.64 18.39
N ALA A 36 2.88 20.24 18.60
CA ALA A 36 3.76 20.66 17.52
C ALA A 36 4.33 19.46 16.72
N ALA A 37 4.73 18.40 17.42
CA ALA A 37 5.21 17.17 16.80
C ALA A 37 4.08 16.45 16.05
N THR A 38 2.89 16.38 16.65
CA THR A 38 1.68 15.81 16.04
C THR A 38 1.31 16.53 14.74
N ALA A 39 1.31 17.86 14.71
CA ALA A 39 1.00 18.63 13.52
C ALA A 39 2.01 18.37 12.37
N ARG A 40 3.29 18.23 12.69
CA ARG A 40 4.34 17.89 11.71
C ARG A 40 4.14 16.48 11.15
N LEU A 41 3.88 15.50 12.01
CA LEU A 41 3.62 14.11 11.61
C LEU A 41 2.37 14.00 10.73
N LEU A 42 1.27 14.69 11.08
CA LEU A 42 0.06 14.77 10.24
C LEU A 42 0.36 15.37 8.86
N THR A 43 1.17 16.43 8.81
CA THR A 43 1.58 17.04 7.54
C THR A 43 2.36 16.06 6.67
N MET A 44 3.31 15.32 7.27
CA MET A 44 4.06 14.28 6.58
C MET A 44 3.14 13.15 6.09
N ALA A 45 2.25 12.66 6.95
CA ALA A 45 1.29 11.61 6.61
C ALA A 45 0.38 12.02 5.44
N ARG A 46 -0.12 13.26 5.41
CA ARG A 46 -0.97 13.78 4.33
C ARG A 46 -0.21 13.92 3.01
N LYS A 47 1.02 14.44 3.04
CA LYS A 47 1.86 14.55 1.85
C LYS A 47 2.18 13.16 1.29
N LEU A 48 2.55 12.23 2.16
CA LEU A 48 2.85 10.86 1.80
C LEU A 48 1.62 10.13 1.22
N PHE A 49 0.46 10.22 1.89
CA PHE A 49 -0.78 9.58 1.43
C PHE A 49 -1.17 10.02 0.03
N ARG A 50 -1.08 11.32 -0.25
CA ARG A 50 -1.34 11.88 -1.57
C ARG A 50 -0.34 11.41 -2.62
N PHE A 51 0.95 11.41 -2.29
CA PHE A 51 2.00 10.92 -3.18
C PHE A 51 1.83 9.44 -3.51
N MET A 52 1.62 8.58 -2.51
CA MET A 52 1.42 7.16 -2.74
C MET A 52 0.12 6.86 -3.49
N THR A 53 -0.95 7.64 -3.30
CA THR A 53 -2.20 7.50 -4.06
C THR A 53 -2.00 7.88 -5.52
N PHE A 54 -1.27 8.97 -5.78
CA PHE A 54 -0.93 9.40 -7.13
C PHE A 54 -0.11 8.34 -7.89
N ILE A 55 0.78 7.63 -7.21
CA ILE A 55 1.59 6.54 -7.79
C ILE A 55 0.81 5.24 -7.93
N ALA A 56 -0.09 4.94 -6.98
CA ALA A 56 -0.88 3.71 -7.01
C ALA A 56 -1.74 3.60 -8.28
N VAL A 57 -2.34 4.71 -8.73
CA VAL A 57 -3.21 4.75 -9.91
C VAL A 57 -2.49 4.25 -11.18
N PRO A 58 -1.36 4.84 -11.63
CA PRO A 58 -0.64 4.35 -12.78
C PRO A 58 -0.02 2.97 -12.52
N ALA A 59 0.37 2.62 -11.28
CA ALA A 59 0.88 1.30 -10.96
C ALA A 59 -0.15 0.19 -11.28
N LEU A 60 -1.40 0.40 -10.85
CA LEU A 60 -2.53 -0.49 -11.06
C LEU A 60 -2.96 -0.49 -12.53
N ALA A 61 -3.00 0.66 -13.20
CA ALA A 61 -3.31 0.77 -14.62
C ALA A 61 -2.31 0.00 -15.48
N CYS A 62 -1.01 0.13 -15.21
CA CYS A 62 0.02 -0.65 -15.90
C CYS A 62 -0.12 -2.16 -15.60
N GLY A 63 -0.46 -2.53 -14.37
CA GLY A 63 -0.71 -3.93 -14.00
C GLY A 63 -1.88 -4.53 -14.77
N LEU A 64 -2.98 -3.79 -14.87
CA LEU A 64 -4.18 -4.19 -15.62
C LEU A 64 -3.89 -4.30 -17.12
N TRP A 65 -3.13 -3.33 -17.68
CA TRP A 65 -2.71 -3.37 -19.07
C TRP A 65 -1.84 -4.60 -19.38
N LEU A 66 -0.89 -4.93 -18.51
CA LEU A 66 -0.05 -6.12 -18.63
C LEU A 66 -0.87 -7.42 -18.58
N TRP A 67 -1.96 -7.45 -17.82
CA TRP A 67 -2.83 -8.62 -17.77
C TRP A 67 -3.75 -8.73 -18.99
N LEU A 68 -4.50 -7.66 -19.32
CA LEU A 68 -5.53 -7.69 -20.37
C LEU A 68 -4.97 -7.56 -21.79
N ALA A 69 -4.02 -6.65 -22.02
CA ALA A 69 -3.51 -6.35 -23.35
C ALA A 69 -2.33 -7.25 -23.75
N VAL A 70 -1.48 -7.63 -22.79
CA VAL A 70 -0.32 -8.52 -23.05
C VAL A 70 -0.64 -9.99 -22.79
N GLY A 71 -1.68 -10.29 -21.99
CA GLY A 71 -2.07 -11.66 -21.69
C GLY A 71 -1.13 -12.37 -20.70
N ILE A 72 -0.37 -11.64 -19.89
CA ILE A 72 0.53 -12.24 -18.90
C ILE A 72 -0.29 -13.07 -17.91
N GLY A 73 -0.04 -14.38 -17.88
CA GLY A 73 -0.75 -15.31 -16.99
C GLY A 73 -2.14 -15.74 -17.49
N ARG A 74 -2.48 -15.54 -18.78
CA ARG A 74 -3.71 -16.11 -19.36
C ARG A 74 -3.71 -17.64 -19.19
N GLY A 75 -4.77 -18.16 -18.56
CA GLY A 75 -4.94 -19.59 -18.31
C GLY A 75 -4.17 -20.15 -17.11
N GLN A 76 -3.54 -19.29 -16.30
CA GLN A 76 -2.81 -19.68 -15.10
C GLN A 76 -3.52 -19.11 -13.87
N GLY A 77 -3.80 -19.94 -12.87
CA GLY A 77 -4.63 -19.48 -11.75
C GLY A 77 -3.90 -18.50 -10.82
N TRP A 78 -2.55 -18.52 -10.76
CA TRP A 78 -1.79 -17.62 -9.88
C TRP A 78 -2.07 -16.13 -10.15
N ILE A 79 -2.50 -15.77 -11.36
CA ILE A 79 -2.85 -14.38 -11.68
C ILE A 79 -4.11 -13.93 -10.93
N HIS A 80 -5.10 -14.81 -10.76
CA HIS A 80 -6.32 -14.52 -10.00
C HIS A 80 -6.00 -14.35 -8.52
N ALA A 81 -5.15 -15.23 -7.97
CA ALA A 81 -4.65 -15.10 -6.60
C ALA A 81 -3.90 -13.77 -6.41
N LYS A 82 -3.04 -13.39 -7.37
CA LYS A 82 -2.29 -12.13 -7.31
C LYS A 82 -3.21 -10.91 -7.36
N VAL A 83 -4.22 -10.93 -8.24
CA VAL A 83 -5.24 -9.86 -8.28
C VAL A 83 -5.97 -9.77 -6.96
N GLY A 84 -6.30 -10.89 -6.32
CA GLY A 84 -6.86 -10.91 -4.96
C GLY A 84 -5.99 -10.18 -3.94
N VAL A 85 -4.67 -10.44 -3.94
CA VAL A 85 -3.71 -9.73 -3.07
C VAL A 85 -3.68 -8.24 -3.38
N VAL A 86 -3.69 -7.85 -4.66
CA VAL A 86 -3.72 -6.43 -5.07
C VAL A 86 -5.00 -5.74 -4.57
N VAL A 87 -6.16 -6.39 -4.68
CA VAL A 87 -7.43 -5.87 -4.16
C VAL A 87 -7.35 -5.66 -2.65
N LEU A 88 -6.82 -6.62 -1.90
CA LEU A 88 -6.60 -6.48 -0.45
C LEU A 88 -5.69 -5.29 -0.11
N LEU A 89 -4.63 -5.07 -0.88
CA LEU A 89 -3.73 -3.93 -0.71
C LEU A 89 -4.41 -2.59 -1.04
N ILE A 90 -5.32 -2.55 -2.02
CA ILE A 90 -6.12 -1.37 -2.33
C ILE A 90 -7.07 -1.06 -1.16
N VAL A 91 -7.74 -2.08 -0.61
CA VAL A 91 -8.61 -1.91 0.58
C VAL A 91 -7.79 -1.39 1.76
N TYR A 92 -6.60 -1.95 1.98
CA TYR A 92 -5.67 -1.49 3.01
C TYR A 92 -5.27 -0.02 2.80
N HIS A 93 -4.89 0.36 1.58
CA HIS A 93 -4.55 1.74 1.22
C HIS A 93 -5.70 2.71 1.49
N ALA A 94 -6.92 2.35 1.09
CA ALA A 94 -8.11 3.15 1.37
C ALA A 94 -8.37 3.30 2.87
N TYR A 95 -8.19 2.22 3.64
CA TYR A 95 -8.34 2.22 5.08
C TYR A 95 -7.28 3.07 5.79
N CYS A 96 -6.03 3.12 5.28
CA CYS A 96 -5.04 4.10 5.75
C CYS A 96 -5.53 5.55 5.61
N GLY A 97 -6.29 5.86 4.55
CA GLY A 97 -6.91 7.17 4.38
C GLY A 97 -7.98 7.47 5.44
N VAL A 98 -8.75 6.47 5.83
CA VAL A 98 -9.73 6.59 6.93
C VAL A 98 -9.02 6.83 8.26
N LEU A 99 -7.94 6.09 8.54
CA LEU A 99 -7.13 6.28 9.74
C LEU A 99 -6.50 7.67 9.78
N LEU A 100 -5.93 8.14 8.66
CA LEU A 100 -5.38 9.49 8.56
C LEU A 100 -6.42 10.56 8.93
N ARG A 101 -7.63 10.49 8.33
CA ARG A 101 -8.72 11.42 8.68
C ARG A 101 -9.13 11.33 10.15
N THR A 102 -9.05 10.14 10.74
CA THR A 102 -9.36 9.93 12.17
C THR A 102 -8.32 10.63 13.07
N PHE A 103 -7.04 10.54 12.72
CA PHE A 103 -5.99 11.29 13.41
C PHE A 103 -6.14 12.81 13.21
N GLU A 104 -6.52 13.25 12.01
CA GLU A 104 -6.76 14.68 11.73
C GLU A 104 -7.92 15.26 12.56
N ARG A 105 -8.91 14.43 12.91
CA ARG A 105 -10.03 14.79 13.81
C ARG A 105 -9.68 14.66 15.30
N GLY A 106 -8.52 14.11 15.65
CA GLY A 106 -8.17 13.81 17.05
C GLY A 106 -9.01 12.68 17.68
N GLU A 107 -9.69 11.88 16.86
CA GLU A 107 -10.63 10.83 17.31
C GLU A 107 -9.97 9.45 17.41
N ASN A 108 -8.63 9.39 17.43
CA ASN A 108 -7.95 8.11 17.48
C ASN A 108 -8.23 7.38 18.81
N ARG A 109 -8.84 6.20 18.74
CA ARG A 109 -9.11 5.32 19.88
C ARG A 109 -8.21 4.09 19.92
N ARG A 110 -7.30 3.93 18.95
CA ARG A 110 -6.44 2.76 18.81
C ARG A 110 -5.08 3.03 19.44
N THR A 111 -4.55 2.03 20.15
CA THR A 111 -3.22 2.06 20.78
C THR A 111 -2.11 1.90 19.74
N ASP A 112 -0.91 2.36 20.06
CA ASP A 112 0.34 2.14 19.33
C ASP A 112 0.56 0.67 18.94
N LYS A 113 0.26 -0.29 19.82
CA LYS A 113 0.40 -1.75 19.56
C LYS A 113 -0.44 -2.21 18.38
N TRP A 114 -1.66 -1.67 18.25
CA TRP A 114 -2.55 -1.98 17.14
C TRP A 114 -1.97 -1.46 15.82
N TYR A 115 -1.38 -0.25 15.82
CA TYR A 115 -0.72 0.32 14.65
C TYR A 115 0.57 -0.42 14.27
N ARG A 116 1.31 -0.99 15.25
CA ARG A 116 2.47 -1.84 14.99
C ARG A 116 2.06 -3.12 14.25
N LEU A 117 0.99 -3.78 14.70
CA LEU A 117 0.46 -4.95 13.98
C LEU A 117 -0.05 -4.57 12.59
N PHE A 118 -0.75 -3.44 12.48
CA PHE A 118 -1.24 -2.92 11.21
C PHE A 118 -0.09 -2.66 10.22
N ASN A 119 1.07 -2.18 10.71
CA ASN A 119 2.28 -1.98 9.92
C ASN A 119 2.89 -3.26 9.32
N GLU A 120 2.58 -4.44 9.85
CA GLU A 120 3.07 -5.73 9.31
C GLU A 120 2.24 -6.23 8.13
N LEU A 121 0.98 -5.77 7.98
CA LEU A 121 0.08 -6.23 6.90
C LEU A 121 0.64 -5.99 5.48
N PRO A 122 1.25 -4.82 5.16
CA PRO A 122 1.89 -4.60 3.87
C PRO A 122 3.04 -5.58 3.59
N VAL A 123 3.77 -6.03 4.62
CA VAL A 123 4.90 -6.96 4.47
C VAL A 123 4.37 -8.33 4.04
N LEU A 124 3.31 -8.80 4.69
CA LEU A 124 2.62 -10.04 4.31
C LEU A 124 2.04 -9.95 2.89
N GLY A 125 1.44 -8.82 2.54
CA GLY A 125 0.93 -8.58 1.19
C GLY A 125 2.03 -8.58 0.13
N MET A 126 3.18 -7.96 0.41
CA MET A 126 4.34 -7.98 -0.48
C MET A 126 4.88 -9.41 -0.65
N LEU A 127 5.05 -10.14 0.45
CA LEU A 127 5.53 -11.52 0.44
C LEU A 127 4.61 -12.41 -0.41
N ALA A 128 3.29 -12.34 -0.19
CA ALA A 128 2.32 -13.10 -0.96
C ALA A 128 2.36 -12.74 -2.45
N ALA A 129 2.41 -11.45 -2.79
CA ALA A 129 2.48 -10.99 -4.17
C ALA A 129 3.75 -11.47 -4.89
N VAL A 130 4.91 -11.42 -4.21
CA VAL A 130 6.19 -11.89 -4.75
C VAL A 130 6.20 -13.42 -4.87
N ALA A 131 5.77 -14.14 -3.84
CA ALA A 131 5.70 -15.60 -3.84
C ALA A 131 4.84 -16.13 -4.99
N LEU A 132 3.67 -15.53 -5.23
CA LEU A 132 2.80 -15.89 -6.36
C LEU A 132 3.46 -15.67 -7.73
N VAL A 133 4.26 -14.61 -7.88
CA VAL A 133 4.95 -14.31 -9.14
C VAL A 133 6.16 -15.21 -9.38
N VAL A 134 6.87 -15.57 -8.31
CA VAL A 134 8.09 -16.40 -8.37
C VAL A 134 7.74 -17.87 -8.50
N LEU A 135 6.88 -18.38 -7.62
CA LEU A 135 6.51 -19.79 -7.57
C LEU A 135 5.51 -20.19 -8.65
N LYS A 136 4.68 -19.24 -9.10
CA LYS A 136 3.59 -19.45 -10.06
C LYS A 136 2.83 -20.75 -9.78
N PRO A 137 2.32 -20.94 -8.55
CA PRO A 137 1.57 -22.14 -8.25
C PRO A 137 0.32 -22.07 -9.12
N PHE A 138 0.03 -23.11 -9.92
CA PHE A 138 -1.16 -23.31 -10.75
C PHE A 138 -1.44 -22.30 -11.90
#